data_AF-A0A2V9S0J4-F1
#
_entry.id   AF-A0A2V9S0J4-F1
#
_cell.length_a   1.000
_cell.length_b   1.000
_cell.length_c   1.000
_cell.angle_alpha   90.00
_cell.angle_beta   90.00
_cell.angle_gamma   90.00
#
_symmetry.space_group_name_H-M   'P 1'
#
loop_
_entity.id
_entity.type
_entity.pdbx_description
1 polymer ?
#
loop_
_entity_poly.entity_id
_entity_poly.type
_entity_poly.pdbx_seq_one_letter_code
_entity_poly.pdbx_strand_id
1 'polypeptide(L)'
;MRKLNVWEFEWYKALHLPRDGTQLRPDPVFVRVNRREAEAQLEWWKKVTPREIMGDLRLGSEPGRHQPLSRADVEYAELQRQSEIAQLQRQLKPAQTQALAERRKIWEALVQARTLATLDEACGRWKALGDVQALGFACFADHVLTNAQEFFRMKRNRRFPRSSYADESRLEYLARGMAGVMMEVSPMTAIERLRNIKHTAGAPLWDETEKCCGCWRCRLQRSHALYKRLERFQLDPAKSGKHE
;
A
#
# COMPACT_ATOMS: atom_id res chain seq x y z
N MET A 1 3.55 -14.61 -23.85
CA MET A 1 2.67 -14.58 -22.67
C MET A 1 3.40 -14.26 -21.37
N ARG A 2 4.47 -14.98 -21.00
CA ARG A 2 5.23 -14.71 -19.75
C ARG A 2 5.68 -13.25 -19.60
N LYS A 3 6.30 -12.66 -20.64
CA LYS A 3 6.74 -11.25 -20.62
C LYS A 3 5.58 -10.24 -20.45
N LEU A 4 4.44 -10.46 -21.12
CA LEU A 4 3.25 -9.63 -20.95
C LEU A 4 2.72 -9.68 -19.50
N ASN A 5 2.72 -10.85 -18.87
CA ASN A 5 2.31 -10.99 -17.47
C ASN A 5 3.28 -10.29 -16.50
N VAL A 6 4.58 -10.28 -16.80
CA VAL A 6 5.58 -9.55 -16.01
C VAL A 6 5.31 -8.04 -16.12
N TRP A 7 5.22 -7.51 -17.33
CA TRP A 7 4.94 -6.09 -17.53
C TRP A 7 3.59 -5.65 -16.99
N GLU A 8 2.56 -6.50 -17.09
CA GLU A 8 1.26 -6.22 -16.45
C GLU A 8 1.43 -6.01 -14.95
N PHE A 9 2.23 -6.85 -14.28
CA PHE A 9 2.47 -6.71 -12.85
C PHE A 9 3.27 -5.44 -12.51
N GLU A 10 4.29 -5.11 -13.29
CA GLU A 10 5.07 -3.87 -13.10
C GLU A 10 4.19 -2.63 -13.26
N TRP A 11 3.36 -2.58 -14.31
CA TRP A 11 2.39 -1.50 -14.50
C TRP A 11 1.32 -1.47 -13.41
N TYR A 12 0.85 -2.63 -12.96
CA TYR A 12 -0.12 -2.73 -11.87
C TYR A 12 0.47 -2.12 -10.58
N LYS A 13 1.71 -2.47 -10.21
CA LYS A 13 2.43 -1.85 -9.08
C LYS A 13 2.57 -0.34 -9.24
N ALA A 14 3.02 0.11 -10.42
CA ALA A 14 3.27 1.51 -10.69
C ALA A 14 1.99 2.35 -10.62
N LEU A 15 0.85 1.85 -11.12
CA LEU A 15 -0.45 2.54 -11.07
C LEU A 15 -1.17 2.41 -9.72
N HIS A 16 -0.87 1.35 -8.95
CA HIS A 16 -1.41 1.16 -7.61
C HIS A 16 -0.87 2.18 -6.61
N LEU A 17 0.41 2.55 -6.70
CA LEU A 17 1.03 3.53 -5.82
C LEU A 17 0.37 4.91 -5.79
N PRO A 18 0.06 5.56 -6.94
CA PRO A 18 -0.67 6.81 -6.95
C PRO A 18 -2.15 6.64 -6.60
N ARG A 19 -2.73 5.44 -6.54
CA ARG A 19 -4.12 5.23 -6.11
C ARG A 19 -4.24 5.01 -4.60
N ASP A 20 -3.48 4.04 -4.10
CA ASP A 20 -3.67 3.47 -2.77
C ASP A 20 -2.52 3.81 -1.81
N GLY A 21 -1.43 4.42 -2.30
CA GLY A 21 -0.29 4.87 -1.48
C GLY A 21 0.49 3.74 -0.82
N THR A 22 0.21 2.50 -1.19
CA THR A 22 0.87 1.32 -0.66
C THR A 22 1.56 0.58 -1.79
N GLN A 23 2.79 0.16 -1.51
CA GLN A 23 3.43 -0.86 -2.33
C GLN A 23 2.66 -2.17 -2.12
N LEU A 24 2.42 -2.91 -3.19
CA LEU A 24 1.93 -4.29 -3.11
C LEU A 24 3.04 -5.15 -2.48
N ARG A 25 3.15 -5.09 -1.15
CA ARG A 25 4.00 -5.99 -0.39
C ARG A 25 3.24 -7.30 -0.17
N PRO A 26 3.86 -8.47 -0.35
CA PRO A 26 3.47 -9.63 0.41
C PRO A 26 3.78 -9.29 1.88
N ASP A 27 2.72 -8.97 2.61
CA ASP A 27 2.72 -8.28 3.90
C ASP A 27 3.77 -8.81 4.91
N PRO A 28 4.88 -8.09 5.17
CA PRO A 28 5.80 -8.41 6.24
C PRO A 28 5.61 -7.41 7.37
N VAL A 29 5.01 -7.90 8.46
CA VAL A 29 4.98 -7.28 9.79
C VAL A 29 4.16 -5.98 9.85
N PHE A 30 2.84 -6.11 9.85
CA PHE A 30 2.02 -5.15 10.58
C PHE A 30 2.29 -5.34 12.07
N VAL A 31 3.02 -4.40 12.68
CA VAL A 31 2.70 -4.04 14.07
C VAL A 31 1.31 -3.40 14.00
N ARG A 32 0.26 -4.22 14.15
CA ARG A 32 -1.09 -3.71 14.39
C ARG A 32 -1.07 -3.03 15.75
N VAL A 33 -0.83 -1.73 15.76
CA VAL A 33 -1.16 -0.90 16.91
C VAL A 33 -2.67 -1.07 17.12
N ASN A 34 -3.07 -1.68 18.23
CA ASN A 34 -4.48 -1.79 18.57
C ASN A 34 -5.00 -0.36 18.76
N ARG A 35 -5.80 0.11 17.79
CA ARG A 35 -6.29 1.50 17.75
C ARG A 35 -6.99 1.90 19.05
N ARG A 36 -7.73 0.97 19.67
CA ARG A 36 -8.43 1.20 20.93
C ARG A 36 -7.46 1.42 22.09
N GLU A 37 -6.37 0.66 22.13
CA GLU A 37 -5.32 0.82 23.15
C GLU A 37 -4.55 2.12 22.94
N ALA A 38 -4.20 2.45 21.69
CA ALA A 38 -3.52 3.72 21.38
C ALA A 38 -4.41 4.94 21.66
N GLU A 39 -5.71 4.88 21.41
CA GLU A 39 -6.67 5.94 21.77
C GLU A 39 -6.78 6.09 23.30
N ALA A 40 -6.86 4.98 24.04
CA ALA A 40 -6.87 5.00 25.50
C ALA A 40 -5.56 5.55 26.08
N GLN A 41 -4.42 5.15 25.52
CA GLN A 41 -3.09 5.61 25.93
C GLN A 41 -2.89 7.10 25.61
N LEU A 42 -3.37 7.58 24.46
CA LEU A 42 -3.35 9.01 24.12
C LEU A 42 -4.18 9.84 25.11
N GLU A 43 -5.37 9.37 25.47
CA GLU A 43 -6.22 10.04 26.46
C GLU A 43 -5.60 10.04 27.86
N TRP A 44 -4.89 8.97 28.21
CA TRP A 44 -4.10 8.93 29.45
C TRP A 44 -2.96 9.95 29.44
N TRP A 45 -2.13 9.99 28.39
CA TRP A 45 -1.01 10.94 28.29
C TRP A 45 -1.44 12.40 28.29
N LYS A 46 -2.65 12.73 27.80
CA LYS A 46 -3.18 14.10 27.89
C LYS A 46 -3.53 14.53 29.32
N LYS A 47 -3.85 13.58 30.20
CA LYS A 47 -4.36 13.82 31.55
C LYS A 47 -3.32 13.59 32.65
N VAL A 48 -2.33 12.76 32.37
CA VAL A 48 -1.28 12.38 33.33
C VAL A 48 -0.44 13.58 33.75
N THR A 49 -0.10 13.64 35.04
CA THR A 49 0.73 14.67 35.65
C THR A 49 2.23 14.33 35.56
N PRO A 50 3.13 15.33 35.60
CA PRO A 50 4.58 15.09 35.65
C PRO A 50 5.01 14.11 36.75
N ARG A 51 4.31 14.09 37.89
CA ARG A 51 4.61 13.20 39.01
C ARG A 51 4.28 11.74 38.74
N GLU A 52 3.19 11.47 38.05
CA GLU A 52 2.80 10.13 37.66
C GLU A 52 3.75 9.59 36.57
N ILE A 53 4.11 10.42 35.59
CA ILE A 53 5.10 10.07 34.55
C ILE A 53 6.45 9.69 35.17
N MET A 54 6.95 10.52 36.09
CA MET A 54 8.21 10.25 36.78
C MET A 54 8.11 9.06 37.73
N GLY A 55 6.92 8.77 38.28
CA GLY A 55 6.65 7.58 39.08
C GLY A 55 6.82 6.30 38.26
N ASP A 56 6.25 6.27 37.06
CA ASP A 56 6.34 5.13 36.13
C ASP A 56 7.77 4.95 35.57
N LEU A 57 8.48 6.05 35.29
CA LEU A 57 9.87 6.00 34.79
C LEU A 57 10.89 5.59 35.87
N ARG A 58 10.56 5.81 37.15
CA ARG A 58 11.43 5.49 38.29
C ARG A 58 11.18 4.08 38.85
N LEU A 59 10.51 3.19 38.10
CA LEU A 59 10.35 1.76 38.44
C LEU A 59 11.70 1.16 38.88
N GLY A 60 11.91 1.09 40.20
CA GLY A 60 13.20 0.78 40.84
C GLY A 60 13.52 1.63 42.08
N SER A 61 12.81 2.73 42.33
CA SER A 61 12.98 3.53 43.55
C SER A 61 12.13 2.97 44.71
N GLU A 62 12.76 2.72 45.86
CA GLU A 62 12.11 2.14 47.04
C GLU A 62 10.81 2.87 47.45
N PRO A 63 9.76 2.13 47.85
CA PRO A 63 8.52 2.73 48.32
C PRO A 63 8.76 3.43 49.66
N GLY A 64 8.71 4.77 49.69
CA GLY A 64 8.64 5.50 50.96
C GLY A 64 9.23 6.91 51.01
N ARG A 65 10.00 7.36 50.01
CA ARG A 65 10.51 8.75 49.99
C ARG A 65 9.87 9.57 48.87
N HIS A 66 8.81 10.29 49.20
CA HIS A 66 8.28 11.36 48.36
C HIS A 66 9.22 12.56 48.39
N GLN A 67 10.34 12.49 47.67
CA GLN A 67 11.09 13.70 47.37
C GLN A 67 10.25 14.59 46.43
N PRO A 68 10.14 15.89 46.71
CA PRO A 68 9.54 16.81 45.77
C PRO A 68 10.34 16.79 44.46
N LEU A 69 9.64 16.78 43.33
CA LEU A 69 10.27 16.81 42.02
C LEU A 69 11.06 18.10 41.87
N SER A 70 12.27 17.99 41.34
CA SER A 70 13.01 19.18 40.93
C SER A 70 12.34 19.83 39.72
N ARG A 71 12.64 21.10 39.47
CA ARG A 71 12.19 21.79 38.26
C ARG A 71 12.62 21.05 36.98
N ALA A 72 13.82 20.49 36.97
CA ALA A 72 14.34 19.72 35.85
C ALA A 72 13.56 18.40 35.63
N ASP A 73 13.12 17.73 36.70
CA ASP A 73 12.28 16.53 36.59
C ASP A 73 10.91 16.86 35.95
N VAL A 74 10.32 18.01 36.32
CA VAL A 74 9.05 18.47 35.76
C VAL A 74 9.18 18.79 34.27
N GLU A 75 10.22 19.55 33.90
CA GLU A 75 10.50 19.91 32.50
C GLU A 75 10.75 18.66 31.63
N TYR A 76 11.50 17.67 32.16
CA TYR A 76 11.73 16.40 31.47
C TYR A 76 10.45 15.58 31.27
N ALA A 77 9.62 15.45 32.31
CA ALA A 77 8.36 14.72 32.23
C ALA A 77 7.37 15.36 31.24
N GLU A 78 7.33 16.70 31.17
CA GLU A 78 6.52 17.41 30.18
C GLU A 78 7.01 17.17 28.76
N LEU A 79 8.33 17.16 28.54
CA LEU A 79 8.92 16.87 27.24
C LEU A 79 8.60 15.43 26.79
N GLN A 80 8.71 14.46 27.71
CA GLN A 80 8.34 13.07 27.43
C GLN A 80 6.85 12.94 27.09
N ARG A 81 5.97 13.59 27.88
CA ARG A 81 4.52 13.63 27.62
C ARG A 81 4.20 14.19 26.23
N GLN A 82 4.82 15.30 25.85
CA GLN A 82 4.60 15.92 24.55
C GLN A 82 5.09 15.01 23.41
N SER A 83 6.25 14.37 23.58
CA SER A 83 6.82 13.42 22.61
C SER A 83 5.89 12.22 22.38
N GLU A 84 5.39 11.60 23.46
CA GLU A 84 4.50 10.44 23.41
C GLU A 84 3.13 10.79 22.82
N ILE A 85 2.55 11.94 23.19
CA ILE A 85 1.34 12.47 22.56
C ILE A 85 1.56 12.63 21.06
N ALA A 86 2.67 13.25 20.64
CA ALA A 86 2.96 13.45 19.21
C ALA A 86 3.19 12.12 18.48
N GLN A 87 3.79 11.12 19.13
CA GLN A 87 3.96 9.78 18.59
C GLN A 87 2.62 9.04 18.42
N LEU A 88 1.80 8.99 19.47
CA LEU A 88 0.48 8.34 19.44
C LEU A 88 -0.47 9.05 18.47
N GLN A 89 -0.43 10.37 18.38
CA GLN A 89 -1.19 11.13 17.38
C GLN A 89 -0.73 10.78 15.95
N ARG A 90 0.57 10.62 15.70
CA ARG A 90 1.10 10.16 14.40
C ARG A 90 0.66 8.72 14.08
N GLN A 91 0.55 7.85 15.08
CA GLN A 91 0.06 6.48 14.90
C GLN A 91 -1.46 6.43 14.66
N LEU A 92 -2.25 7.28 15.34
CA LEU A 92 -3.72 7.31 15.25
C LEU A 92 -4.25 8.14 14.07
N LYS A 93 -3.55 9.20 13.70
CA LYS A 93 -3.79 10.02 12.51
C LYS A 93 -2.56 9.94 11.62
N PRO A 94 -2.34 8.81 10.92
CA PRO A 94 -1.19 8.72 10.07
C PRO A 94 -1.28 9.80 8.99
N ALA A 95 -0.17 10.51 8.73
CA ALA A 95 0.01 11.42 7.60
C ALA A 95 -0.43 10.79 6.25
N GLN A 96 -0.59 9.47 6.24
CA GLN A 96 -1.23 8.66 5.22
C GLN A 96 -2.60 9.15 4.78
N THR A 97 -3.48 9.77 5.59
CA THR A 97 -4.83 10.14 5.09
C THR A 97 -4.79 11.32 4.11
N GLN A 98 -4.02 12.36 4.39
CA GLN A 98 -3.86 13.50 3.47
C GLN A 98 -3.03 13.09 2.25
N ALA A 99 -1.93 12.37 2.46
CA ALA A 99 -1.12 11.82 1.37
C ALA A 99 -1.93 10.87 0.46
N LEU A 100 -2.83 10.07 1.04
CA LEU A 100 -3.75 9.20 0.29
C LEU A 100 -4.80 10.01 -0.48
N ALA A 101 -5.34 11.09 0.11
CA ALA A 101 -6.26 11.97 -0.58
C ALA A 101 -5.59 12.68 -1.78
N GLU A 102 -4.34 13.13 -1.62
CA GLU A 102 -3.56 13.71 -2.71
C GLU A 102 -3.30 12.69 -3.83
N ARG A 103 -2.90 11.48 -3.46
CA ARG A 103 -2.71 10.35 -4.37
C ARG A 103 -3.99 10.05 -5.16
N ARG A 104 -5.12 9.90 -4.48
CA ARG A 104 -6.42 9.72 -5.14
C ARG A 104 -6.71 10.83 -6.16
N LYS A 105 -6.37 12.09 -5.88
CA LYS A 105 -6.50 13.17 -6.87
C LYS A 105 -5.58 12.97 -8.09
N ILE A 106 -4.36 12.46 -7.90
CA ILE A 106 -3.44 12.13 -9.00
C ILE A 106 -4.02 10.99 -9.85
N TRP A 107 -4.50 9.92 -9.20
CA TRP A 107 -5.16 8.80 -9.86
C TRP A 107 -6.41 9.25 -10.65
N GLU A 108 -7.28 10.04 -10.03
CA GLU A 108 -8.47 10.61 -10.66
C GLU A 108 -8.08 11.48 -11.87
N ALA A 109 -7.07 12.33 -11.73
CA ALA A 109 -6.56 13.15 -12.84
C ALA A 109 -6.04 12.28 -14.00
N LEU A 110 -5.27 11.23 -13.72
CA LEU A 110 -4.80 10.27 -14.73
C LEU A 110 -5.97 9.58 -15.45
N VAL A 111 -6.97 9.12 -14.70
CA VAL A 111 -8.17 8.46 -15.24
C VAL A 111 -9.05 9.43 -16.03
N GLN A 112 -9.12 10.71 -15.65
CA GLN A 112 -9.96 11.71 -16.31
C GLN A 112 -9.26 12.43 -17.48
N ALA A 113 -7.93 12.45 -17.53
CA ALA A 113 -7.16 13.17 -18.55
C ALA A 113 -7.59 12.82 -19.99
N ARG A 114 -8.00 13.82 -20.76
CA ARG A 114 -8.42 13.64 -22.17
C ARG A 114 -7.50 14.36 -23.17
N THR A 115 -6.58 15.17 -22.66
CA THR A 115 -5.65 15.99 -23.43
C THR A 115 -4.23 15.76 -22.93
N LEU A 116 -3.24 16.04 -23.77
CA LEU A 116 -1.83 15.90 -23.41
C LEU A 116 -1.49 16.79 -22.20
N ALA A 117 -1.95 18.04 -22.15
CA ALA A 117 -1.69 18.95 -21.04
C ALA A 117 -2.19 18.39 -19.69
N THR A 118 -3.44 17.90 -19.64
CA THR A 118 -3.99 17.30 -18.41
C THR A 118 -3.30 16.00 -18.01
N LEU A 119 -2.76 15.26 -18.99
CA LEU A 119 -2.01 14.04 -18.73
C LEU A 119 -0.61 14.36 -18.21
N ASP A 120 0.05 15.36 -18.80
CA ASP A 120 1.35 15.88 -18.40
C ASP A 120 1.35 16.38 -16.96
N GLU A 121 0.35 17.18 -16.58
CA GLU A 121 0.18 17.65 -15.20
C GLU A 121 0.03 16.48 -14.22
N ALA A 122 -0.84 15.51 -14.54
CA ALA A 122 -1.07 14.34 -13.69
C ALA A 122 0.19 13.47 -13.56
N CYS A 123 0.92 13.26 -14.65
CA CYS A 123 2.19 12.55 -14.67
C CYS A 123 3.30 13.30 -13.92
N GLY A 124 3.36 14.63 -14.01
CA GLY A 124 4.30 15.45 -13.25
C GLY A 124 4.08 15.31 -11.75
N ARG A 125 2.82 15.40 -11.30
CA ARG A 125 2.44 15.17 -9.90
C ARG A 125 2.75 13.74 -9.44
N TRP A 126 2.53 12.75 -10.30
CA TRP A 126 2.90 11.36 -10.01
C TRP A 126 4.42 11.21 -9.79
N LYS A 127 5.25 11.77 -10.68
CA LYS A 127 6.72 11.71 -10.56
C LYS A 127 7.27 12.43 -9.32
N ALA A 128 6.56 13.45 -8.85
CA ALA A 128 6.97 14.21 -7.67
C ALA A 128 6.75 13.47 -6.35
N LEU A 129 6.02 12.34 -6.34
CA LEU A 129 5.83 11.53 -5.14
C LEU A 129 7.16 10.89 -4.71
N GLY A 130 7.62 11.19 -3.49
CA GLY A 130 8.94 10.75 -3.00
C GLY A 130 9.13 9.23 -2.94
N ASP A 131 8.07 8.47 -2.64
CA ASP A 131 8.09 7.00 -2.65
C ASP A 131 8.12 6.43 -4.07
N VAL A 132 7.48 7.09 -5.04
CA VAL A 132 7.55 6.72 -6.46
C VAL A 132 8.97 6.88 -6.98
N GLN A 133 9.67 7.93 -6.56
CA GLN A 133 11.09 8.13 -6.87
C GLN A 133 11.97 7.09 -6.20
N ALA A 134 11.80 6.89 -4.88
CA ALA A 134 12.60 5.93 -4.11
C ALA A 134 12.46 4.48 -4.61
N LEU A 135 11.27 4.12 -5.12
CA LEU A 135 11.00 2.79 -5.67
C LEU A 135 11.34 2.66 -7.17
N GLY A 136 11.83 3.72 -7.81
CA GLY A 136 12.20 3.70 -9.23
C GLY A 136 11.00 3.65 -10.19
N PHE A 137 9.79 4.02 -9.74
CA PHE A 137 8.58 4.00 -10.57
C PHE A 137 8.31 5.31 -11.32
N ALA A 138 9.14 6.34 -11.13
CA ALA A 138 8.96 7.63 -11.81
C ALA A 138 8.96 7.50 -13.35
N CYS A 139 9.75 6.57 -13.91
CA CYS A 139 9.83 6.34 -15.36
C CYS A 139 8.51 5.86 -15.98
N PHE A 140 7.61 5.27 -15.21
CA PHE A 140 6.31 4.82 -15.73
C PHE A 140 5.44 6.01 -16.14
N ALA A 141 5.55 7.14 -15.45
CA ALA A 141 4.88 8.37 -15.85
C ALA A 141 5.44 8.91 -17.17
N ASP A 142 6.75 8.82 -17.41
CA ASP A 142 7.36 9.14 -18.71
C ASP A 142 6.81 8.23 -19.81
N HIS A 143 6.75 6.92 -19.56
CA HIS A 143 6.22 5.97 -20.53
C HIS A 143 4.74 6.23 -20.87
N VAL A 144 3.93 6.68 -19.91
CA VAL A 144 2.54 7.11 -20.19
C VAL A 144 2.52 8.32 -21.12
N LEU A 145 3.38 9.31 -20.91
CA LEU A 145 3.43 10.53 -21.74
C LEU A 145 3.94 10.23 -23.15
N THR A 146 5.03 9.48 -23.28
CA THR A 146 5.57 9.04 -24.56
C THR A 146 4.53 8.27 -25.38
N ASN A 147 3.62 7.55 -24.72
CA ASN A 147 2.58 6.75 -25.34
C ASN A 147 1.16 7.31 -25.13
N ALA A 148 1.03 8.64 -24.96
CA ALA A 148 -0.23 9.29 -24.61
C ALA A 148 -1.38 8.96 -25.57
N GLN A 149 -1.11 8.82 -26.86
CA GLN A 149 -2.13 8.48 -27.86
C GLN A 149 -2.77 7.10 -27.59
N GLU A 150 -1.95 6.08 -27.33
CA GLU A 150 -2.43 4.74 -26.97
C GLU A 150 -3.16 4.76 -25.62
N PHE A 151 -2.64 5.53 -24.66
CA PHE A 151 -3.31 5.75 -23.38
C PHE A 151 -4.72 6.33 -23.54
N PHE A 152 -4.88 7.36 -24.37
CA PHE A 152 -6.20 7.92 -24.66
C PHE A 152 -7.10 6.97 -25.45
N ARG A 153 -6.56 6.23 -26.42
CA ARG A 153 -7.32 5.22 -27.18
C ARG A 153 -7.92 4.15 -26.28
N MET A 154 -7.14 3.64 -25.32
CA MET A 154 -7.62 2.70 -24.31
C MET A 154 -8.80 3.26 -23.53
N LYS A 155 -8.70 4.51 -23.05
CA LYS A 155 -9.75 5.16 -22.25
C LYS A 155 -11.01 5.46 -23.05
N ARG A 156 -10.88 5.72 -24.36
CA ARG A 156 -12.02 5.93 -25.28
C ARG A 156 -12.71 4.61 -25.65
N ASN A 157 -12.04 3.47 -25.50
CA ASN A 157 -12.61 2.17 -25.85
C ASN A 157 -13.89 1.88 -25.05
N ARG A 158 -14.89 1.29 -25.70
CA ARG A 158 -16.17 0.94 -25.04
C ARG A 158 -15.98 0.03 -23.82
N ARG A 159 -14.95 -0.83 -23.81
CA ARG A 159 -14.65 -1.77 -22.74
C ARG A 159 -13.95 -1.14 -21.53
N PHE A 160 -13.51 0.12 -21.62
CA PHE A 160 -12.91 0.82 -20.49
C PHE A 160 -13.94 0.97 -19.34
N PRO A 161 -13.61 0.62 -18.09
CA PRO A 161 -14.56 0.72 -16.98
C PRO A 161 -14.91 2.17 -16.62
N ARG A 162 -16.22 2.49 -16.63
CA ARG A 162 -16.72 3.87 -16.41
C ARG A 162 -17.44 4.09 -15.09
N SER A 163 -17.87 3.04 -14.39
CA SER A 163 -18.56 3.16 -13.09
C SER A 163 -17.66 3.82 -12.04
N SER A 164 -18.22 4.65 -11.16
CA SER A 164 -17.50 5.31 -10.06
C SER A 164 -16.76 4.32 -9.15
N TYR A 165 -17.27 3.10 -8.99
CA TYR A 165 -16.69 2.06 -8.13
C TYR A 165 -15.71 1.13 -8.86
N ALA A 166 -15.39 1.38 -10.13
CA ALA A 166 -14.62 0.45 -10.97
C ALA A 166 -13.10 0.74 -10.99
N ASP A 167 -12.55 1.40 -9.98
CA ASP A 167 -11.13 1.80 -9.97
C ASP A 167 -10.17 0.64 -10.09
N GLU A 168 -10.42 -0.46 -9.37
CA GLU A 168 -9.62 -1.68 -9.50
C GLU A 168 -9.62 -2.21 -10.94
N SER A 169 -10.80 -2.24 -11.57
CA SER A 169 -10.93 -2.67 -12.95
C SER A 169 -10.23 -1.71 -13.92
N ARG A 170 -10.25 -0.40 -13.66
CA ARG A 170 -9.51 0.60 -14.47
C ARG A 170 -8.01 0.39 -14.35
N LEU A 171 -7.52 0.19 -13.14
CA LEU A 171 -6.12 -0.08 -12.85
C LEU A 171 -5.67 -1.33 -13.59
N GLU A 172 -6.38 -2.46 -13.47
CA GLU A 172 -6.06 -3.67 -14.22
C GLU A 172 -6.11 -3.45 -15.74
N TYR A 173 -7.12 -2.73 -16.23
CA TYR A 173 -7.29 -2.49 -17.66
C TYR A 173 -6.13 -1.68 -18.24
N LEU A 174 -5.75 -0.58 -17.57
CA LEU A 174 -4.63 0.25 -17.97
C LEU A 174 -3.30 -0.50 -17.85
N ALA A 175 -3.10 -1.28 -16.78
CA ALA A 175 -1.89 -2.07 -16.60
C ALA A 175 -1.69 -3.10 -17.73
N ARG A 176 -2.75 -3.81 -18.12
CA ARG A 176 -2.73 -4.75 -19.25
C ARG A 176 -2.40 -4.08 -20.57
N GLY A 177 -3.01 -2.92 -20.83
CA GLY A 177 -2.81 -2.23 -22.08
C GLY A 177 -1.43 -1.61 -22.20
N MET A 178 -0.91 -0.99 -21.13
CA MET A 178 0.46 -0.49 -21.09
C MET A 178 1.51 -1.60 -21.13
N ALA A 179 1.22 -2.78 -20.59
CA ALA A 179 2.05 -3.96 -20.82
C ALA A 179 2.12 -4.36 -22.31
N GLY A 180 1.02 -4.16 -23.05
CA GLY A 180 1.00 -4.28 -24.51
C GLY A 180 1.95 -3.29 -25.17
N VAL A 181 1.85 -2.01 -24.80
CA VAL A 181 2.74 -0.93 -25.29
C VAL A 181 4.21 -1.29 -25.08
N MET A 182 4.60 -1.75 -23.88
CA MET A 182 5.99 -2.14 -23.57
C MET A 182 6.49 -3.35 -24.38
N MET A 183 5.58 -4.13 -24.93
CA MET A 183 5.88 -5.33 -25.71
C MET A 183 5.61 -5.13 -27.21
N GLU A 184 5.35 -3.88 -27.64
CA GLU A 184 5.03 -3.53 -29.03
C GLU A 184 3.81 -4.32 -29.57
N VAL A 185 2.87 -4.65 -28.69
CA VAL A 185 1.59 -5.27 -29.02
C VAL A 185 0.49 -4.24 -28.82
N SER A 186 -0.48 -4.19 -29.73
CA SER A 186 -1.68 -3.35 -29.57
C SER A 186 -2.25 -3.49 -28.15
N PRO A 187 -2.51 -2.39 -27.42
CA PRO A 187 -3.03 -2.45 -26.05
C PRO A 187 -4.29 -3.30 -25.95
N MET A 188 -5.17 -3.23 -26.94
CA MET A 188 -6.41 -4.02 -26.98
C MET A 188 -6.15 -5.52 -27.06
N THR A 189 -5.20 -5.94 -27.91
CA THR A 189 -4.79 -7.34 -28.01
C THR A 189 -4.13 -7.82 -26.71
N ALA A 190 -3.30 -7.00 -26.08
CA ALA A 190 -2.70 -7.33 -24.80
C ALA A 190 -3.77 -7.50 -23.70
N ILE A 191 -4.74 -6.58 -23.62
CA ILE A 191 -5.89 -6.67 -22.71
C ILE A 191 -6.66 -7.97 -22.92
N GLU A 192 -7.00 -8.32 -24.16
CA GLU A 192 -7.72 -9.57 -24.46
C GLU A 192 -6.93 -10.81 -24.09
N ARG A 193 -5.65 -10.86 -24.48
CA ARG A 193 -4.75 -11.99 -24.17
C ARG A 193 -4.57 -12.20 -22.68
N LEU A 194 -4.33 -11.12 -21.92
CA LEU A 194 -4.09 -11.17 -20.47
C LEU A 194 -5.38 -11.49 -19.69
N ARG A 195 -6.53 -10.98 -20.15
CA ARG A 195 -7.83 -11.30 -19.54
C ARG A 195 -8.23 -12.77 -19.72
N ASN A 196 -7.90 -13.35 -20.87
CA ASN A 196 -8.31 -14.71 -21.24
C ASN A 196 -7.22 -15.77 -20.95
N ILE A 197 -6.27 -15.46 -20.06
CA ILE A 197 -5.25 -16.43 -19.64
C ILE A 197 -5.94 -17.63 -18.99
N LYS A 198 -5.59 -18.83 -19.44
CA LYS A 198 -5.97 -20.07 -18.76
C LYS A 198 -5.02 -20.32 -17.58
N HIS A 199 -5.58 -20.77 -16.47
CA HIS A 199 -4.86 -21.04 -15.22
C HIS A 199 -4.77 -22.55 -14.89
N THR A 200 -5.02 -23.41 -15.86
CA THR A 200 -5.07 -24.88 -15.74
C THR A 200 -3.77 -25.55 -16.19
N ALA A 201 -3.63 -26.85 -15.93
CA ALA A 201 -2.53 -27.67 -16.46
C ALA A 201 -2.37 -27.53 -17.99
N GLY A 202 -1.11 -27.51 -18.45
CA GLY A 202 -0.76 -27.27 -19.85
C GLY A 202 -0.95 -25.83 -20.36
N ALA A 203 -1.43 -24.89 -19.53
CA ALA A 203 -1.58 -23.49 -19.94
C ALA A 203 -0.21 -22.76 -20.00
N PRO A 204 -0.09 -21.62 -20.74
CA PRO A 204 1.19 -20.94 -20.97
C PRO A 204 1.95 -20.44 -19.73
N LEU A 205 1.24 -20.28 -18.61
CA LEU A 205 1.81 -19.86 -17.33
C LEU A 205 1.73 -20.97 -16.26
N TRP A 206 1.36 -22.19 -16.63
CA TRP A 206 1.34 -23.31 -15.70
C TRP A 206 2.75 -23.80 -15.42
N ASP A 207 3.05 -24.04 -14.14
CA ASP A 207 4.26 -24.67 -13.66
C ASP A 207 3.95 -26.13 -13.32
N GLU A 208 4.52 -27.07 -14.07
CA GLU A 208 4.29 -28.50 -13.86
C GLU A 208 5.01 -29.05 -12.62
N THR A 209 6.04 -28.37 -12.15
CA THR A 209 6.80 -28.71 -10.94
C THR A 209 6.02 -28.29 -9.70
N GLU A 210 5.51 -27.07 -9.68
CA GLU A 210 4.71 -26.54 -8.57
C GLU A 210 3.21 -26.91 -8.66
N LYS A 211 2.77 -27.56 -9.74
CA LYS A 211 1.37 -27.87 -10.07
C LYS A 211 0.44 -26.67 -9.87
N CYS A 212 0.86 -25.50 -10.36
CA CYS A 212 0.09 -24.28 -10.18
C CYS A 212 0.33 -23.23 -11.27
N CYS A 213 -0.56 -22.25 -11.36
CA CYS A 213 -0.36 -21.12 -12.27
C CYS A 213 0.66 -20.12 -11.70
N GLY A 214 1.65 -19.76 -12.50
CA GLY A 214 2.70 -18.79 -12.20
C GLY A 214 2.37 -17.34 -12.55
N CYS A 215 1.12 -17.01 -12.92
CA CYS A 215 0.73 -15.61 -13.09
C CYS A 215 0.82 -14.86 -11.76
N TRP A 216 1.07 -13.56 -11.82
CA TRP A 216 1.30 -12.77 -10.60
C TRP A 216 0.06 -12.73 -9.69
N ARG A 217 -1.15 -12.76 -10.27
CA ARG A 217 -2.42 -12.82 -9.52
C ARG A 217 -2.55 -14.09 -8.68
N CYS A 218 -2.31 -15.25 -9.30
CA CYS A 218 -2.36 -16.54 -8.59
C CYS A 218 -1.27 -16.61 -7.52
N ARG A 219 -0.07 -16.09 -7.80
CA ARG A 219 1.00 -16.00 -6.80
C ARG A 219 0.59 -15.13 -5.61
N LEU A 220 0.05 -13.93 -5.85
CA LEU A 220 -0.40 -13.01 -4.81
C LEU A 220 -1.52 -13.63 -3.96
N GLN A 221 -2.50 -14.29 -4.58
CA GLN A 221 -3.56 -15.00 -3.87
C GLN A 221 -3.03 -16.12 -2.98
N ARG A 222 -2.06 -16.92 -3.46
CA ARG A 222 -1.42 -17.97 -2.65
C ARG A 222 -0.68 -17.37 -1.45
N SER A 223 0.09 -16.30 -1.67
CA SER A 223 0.77 -15.59 -0.59
C SER A 223 -0.23 -15.08 0.45
N HIS A 224 -1.31 -14.41 0.04
CA HIS A 224 -2.37 -13.95 0.95
C HIS A 224 -3.03 -15.11 1.73
N ALA A 225 -3.29 -16.25 1.08
CA ALA A 225 -3.86 -17.42 1.75
C ALA A 225 -2.90 -18.00 2.81
N LEU A 226 -1.61 -18.06 2.49
CA LEU A 226 -0.56 -18.48 3.43
C LEU A 226 -0.50 -17.53 4.64
N TYR A 227 -0.50 -16.22 4.42
CA TYR A 227 -0.46 -15.23 5.51
C TYR A 227 -1.69 -15.32 6.41
N LYS A 228 -2.90 -15.40 5.85
CA LYS A 228 -4.13 -15.61 6.64
C LYS A 228 -4.12 -16.90 7.46
N ARG A 229 -3.35 -17.91 7.04
CA ARG A 229 -3.18 -19.16 7.80
C ARG A 229 -2.20 -18.96 8.95
N LEU A 230 -1.08 -18.28 8.70
CA LEU A 230 -0.09 -17.93 9.73
C LEU A 230 -0.67 -17.02 10.81
N GLU A 231 -1.45 -16.00 10.44
CA GLU A 231 -2.15 -15.13 11.40
C GLU A 231 -3.06 -15.93 12.34
N ARG A 232 -3.78 -16.93 11.81
CA ARG A 232 -4.64 -17.81 12.61
C ARG A 232 -3.84 -18.68 13.58
N PHE A 233 -2.64 -19.11 13.21
CA PHE A 233 -1.76 -19.86 14.12
C PHE A 233 -1.17 -19.00 15.22
N GLN A 234 -0.84 -17.74 14.93
CA GLN A 234 -0.28 -16.81 15.93
C GLN A 234 -1.32 -16.31 16.95
N LEU A 235 -2.59 -16.21 16.54
CA LEU A 235 -3.68 -15.78 17.42
C LEU A 235 -4.29 -16.91 18.27
N ASP A 236 -3.92 -18.17 18.03
CA ASP A 236 -4.51 -19.33 18.71
C ASP A 236 -3.50 -20.50 18.88
N PRO A 237 -2.44 -20.32 19.71
CA PRO A 237 -1.39 -21.33 19.89
C PRO A 237 -1.90 -22.66 20.50
N ALA A 238 -3.13 -22.69 21.02
CA ALA A 238 -3.76 -23.88 21.58
C ALA A 238 -4.21 -24.92 20.53
N LYS A 239 -4.20 -24.59 19.23
CA LYS A 239 -4.64 -25.52 18.15
C LYS A 239 -3.50 -26.17 17.35
N SER A 240 -2.24 -25.86 17.62
CA SER A 240 -1.09 -26.45 16.92
C SER A 240 -0.62 -27.80 17.47
N GLY A 241 -1.24 -28.32 18.54
CA GLY A 241 -0.82 -29.55 19.23
C GLY A 241 -1.67 -30.80 18.95
N LYS A 242 -2.33 -30.92 17.79
CA LYS A 242 -3.08 -32.14 17.43
C LYS A 242 -2.95 -32.48 15.95
N HIS A 243 -1.75 -32.87 15.54
CA HIS A 243 -1.55 -33.75 14.38
C HIS A 243 -0.23 -34.51 14.61
N GLU A 244 -0.32 -35.53 15.47
CA GLU A 244 0.46 -36.76 15.32
C GLU A 244 -0.37 -37.75 14.49
#